data_AF-A0A2E4D9J1-F1
#
_entry.id   AF-A0A2E4D9J1-F1
#
_cell.length_a   1.000
_cell.length_b   1.000
_cell.length_c   1.000
_cell.angle_alpha   90.00
_cell.angle_beta   90.00
_cell.angle_gamma   90.00
#
_symmetry.space_group_name_H-M   'P 1'
#
loop_
_entity.id
_entity.type
_entity.pdbx_description
1 polymer ?
#
loop_
_entity_poly.entity_id
_entity_poly.type
_entity_poly.pdbx_seq_one_letter_code
_entity_poly.pdbx_strand_id
1 'polypeptide(L)'
;MIFLIVCLALVFSLITFELNNHHWGAVRASAGVTLLSCFDLYLIHYFYPIDYEYFLSIIFGASFIGMCSIKRFRYIDIAWASFIYALLFLNFLPILKGMGGAMGLTAFISVTIVHLMKQIYKNIANILR
;
A
#
# COMPACT_ATOMS: atom_id res chain seq x y z
N MET A 1 -13.43 12.12 -1.82
CA MET A 1 -13.06 10.79 -2.33
C MET A 1 -11.54 10.56 -2.32
N ILE A 2 -10.75 11.38 -3.04
CA ILE A 2 -9.28 11.22 -3.14
C ILE A 2 -8.59 11.20 -1.77
N PHE A 3 -8.94 12.14 -0.89
CA PHE A 3 -8.37 12.19 0.46
C PHE A 3 -8.59 10.88 1.24
N LEU A 4 -9.80 10.32 1.20
CA LEU A 4 -10.13 9.05 1.87
C LEU A 4 -9.29 7.89 1.33
N ILE A 5 -9.11 7.83 0.01
CA ILE A 5 -8.29 6.81 -0.67
C ILE A 5 -6.84 6.90 -0.21
N VAL A 6 -6.27 8.10 -0.17
CA VAL A 6 -4.90 8.32 0.34
C VAL A 6 -4.80 7.92 1.81
N CYS A 7 -5.77 8.29 2.66
CA CYS A 7 -5.80 7.90 4.06
C CYS A 7 -5.87 6.38 4.24
N LEU A 8 -6.74 5.69 3.52
CA LEU A 8 -6.85 4.23 3.56
C LEU A 8 -5.53 3.58 3.13
N ALA A 9 -4.96 4.00 2.00
CA ALA A 9 -3.69 3.47 1.52
C ALA A 9 -2.57 3.67 2.56
N LEU A 10 -2.48 4.85 3.17
CA LEU A 10 -1.51 5.15 4.22
C LEU A 10 -1.72 4.27 5.46
N VAL A 11 -2.93 4.23 6.02
CA VAL A 11 -3.22 3.50 7.25
C VAL A 11 -2.94 2.01 7.07
N PHE A 12 -3.48 1.39 6.02
CA PHE A 12 -3.37 -0.06 5.84
C PHE A 12 -1.97 -0.52 5.42
N SER A 13 -1.23 0.29 4.67
CA SER A 13 0.19 0.01 4.39
C SER A 13 1.06 0.10 5.64
N LEU A 14 0.83 1.09 6.51
CA LEU A 14 1.57 1.26 7.76
C LEU A 14 1.23 0.15 8.77
N ILE A 15 -0.06 -0.20 8.93
CA ILE A 15 -0.47 -1.34 9.76
C ILE A 15 0.20 -2.62 9.27
N THR A 16 0.20 -2.86 7.96
CA THR A 16 0.83 -4.07 7.39
C THR A 16 2.35 -4.05 7.62
N PHE A 17 2.99 -2.89 7.50
CA PHE A 17 4.43 -2.72 7.76
C PHE A 17 4.77 -2.96 9.23
N GLU A 18 3.95 -2.48 10.16
CA GLU A 18 4.12 -2.70 11.60
C GLU A 18 3.96 -4.18 11.97
N LEU A 19 2.92 -4.85 11.44
CA LEU A 19 2.71 -6.28 11.66
C LEU A 19 3.85 -7.11 11.08
N ASN A 20 4.36 -6.73 9.90
CA ASN A 20 5.54 -7.35 9.31
C ASN A 20 6.78 -7.17 10.19
N ASN A 21 6.95 -6.00 10.81
CA ASN A 21 8.01 -5.70 11.77
C ASN A 21 7.94 -6.58 13.02
N HIS A 22 6.72 -6.90 13.49
CA HIS A 22 6.48 -7.73 14.67
C HIS A 22 6.55 -9.25 14.40
N HIS A 23 7.39 -9.70 13.46
CA HIS A 23 7.66 -11.11 13.13
C HIS A 23 6.49 -11.94 12.56
N TRP A 24 5.34 -11.34 12.21
CA TRP A 24 4.26 -12.08 11.58
C TRP A 24 4.65 -12.58 10.17
N GLY A 25 5.63 -11.92 9.56
CA GLY A 25 6.06 -12.18 8.19
C GLY A 25 5.14 -11.47 7.19
N ALA A 26 5.76 -10.94 6.14
CA ALA A 26 5.11 -10.04 5.19
C ALA A 26 3.77 -10.57 4.62
N VAL A 27 3.75 -11.84 4.21
CA VAL A 27 2.56 -12.47 3.61
C VAL A 27 1.43 -12.62 4.63
N ARG A 28 1.73 -13.03 5.87
CA ARG A 28 0.70 -13.22 6.91
C ARG A 28 0.15 -11.87 7.39
N ALA A 29 1.01 -10.86 7.50
CA ALA A 29 0.61 -9.49 7.82
C ALA A 29 -0.39 -8.95 6.78
N SER A 30 -0.04 -9.02 5.49
CA SER A 30 -0.91 -8.57 4.40
C SER A 30 -2.23 -9.36 4.32
N ALA A 31 -2.16 -10.70 4.43
CA ALA A 31 -3.35 -11.54 4.41
C ALA A 31 -4.28 -11.26 5.60
N GLY A 32 -3.72 -11.12 6.81
CA GLY A 32 -4.48 -10.82 8.02
C GLY A 32 -5.18 -9.46 7.94
N VAL A 33 -4.46 -8.42 7.52
CA VAL A 33 -5.02 -7.08 7.33
C VAL A 33 -6.15 -7.08 6.30
N THR A 34 -5.96 -7.78 5.18
CA THR A 34 -6.97 -7.83 4.12
C THR A 34 -8.20 -8.63 4.53
N LEU A 35 -8.03 -9.77 5.23
CA LEU A 35 -9.15 -10.57 5.73
C LEU A 35 -9.98 -9.81 6.76
N LEU A 36 -9.33 -9.13 7.71
CA LEU A 36 -10.00 -8.27 8.69
C LEU A 36 -10.77 -7.15 7.98
N SER A 37 -10.12 -6.46 7.04
CA SER A 37 -10.76 -5.39 6.27
C SER A 37 -11.93 -5.88 5.42
N CYS A 38 -11.86 -7.10 4.90
CA CYS A 38 -12.97 -7.73 4.17
C CYS A 38 -14.17 -7.94 5.09
N PHE A 39 -13.95 -8.48 6.29
CA PHE A 39 -14.99 -8.65 7.30
C PHE A 39 -15.61 -7.30 7.72
N ASP A 40 -14.77 -6.31 8.02
CA ASP A 40 -15.21 -4.99 8.47
C ASP A 40 -16.02 -4.27 7.38
N LEU A 41 -15.52 -4.26 6.14
CA LEU A 41 -16.21 -3.62 5.02
C LEU A 41 -17.52 -4.34 4.65
N TYR A 42 -17.56 -5.66 4.74
CA TYR A 42 -18.79 -6.43 4.52
C TYR A 42 -19.84 -6.10 5.59
N LEU A 43 -19.42 -5.98 6.85
CA LEU A 43 -20.29 -5.58 7.94
C LEU A 43 -20.81 -4.14 7.76
N ILE A 44 -19.95 -3.21 7.33
CA ILE A 44 -20.38 -1.84 6.99
C ILE A 44 -21.37 -1.84 5.82
N HIS A 45 -21.09 -2.62 4.76
CA HIS A 45 -21.96 -2.75 3.59
C HIS A 45 -23.37 -3.21 3.96
N TYR A 46 -23.48 -4.13 4.94
CA TYR A 46 -24.77 -4.60 5.45
C TYR A 46 -25.64 -3.47 6.03
N PHE A 47 -25.03 -2.50 6.72
CA PHE A 47 -25.75 -1.36 7.30
C PHE A 47 -25.88 -0.16 6.34
N TYR A 48 -24.90 0.05 5.48
CA TYR A 48 -24.82 1.17 4.56
C TYR A 48 -24.35 0.68 3.19
N PRO A 49 -25.11 0.89 2.10
CA PRO A 49 -24.72 0.41 0.77
C PRO A 49 -23.49 1.17 0.27
N ILE A 50 -22.31 0.60 0.52
CA ILE A 50 -21.00 1.08 0.05
C ILE A 50 -20.43 0.12 -1.00
N ASP A 51 -19.58 0.64 -1.88
CA ASP A 51 -18.80 -0.18 -2.81
C ASP A 51 -17.61 -0.83 -2.07
N TYR A 52 -17.91 -1.93 -1.36
CA TYR A 52 -16.91 -2.62 -0.54
C TYR A 52 -15.79 -3.22 -1.39
N GLU A 53 -16.04 -3.61 -2.64
CA GLU A 53 -15.02 -4.19 -3.54
C GLU A 53 -13.98 -3.15 -3.93
N TYR A 54 -14.41 -1.92 -4.20
CA TYR A 54 -13.52 -0.79 -4.47
C TYR A 54 -12.62 -0.48 -3.27
N PHE A 55 -13.20 -0.40 -2.06
CA PHE A 55 -12.43 -0.14 -0.84
C PHE A 55 -11.53 -1.31 -0.44
N LEU A 56 -11.98 -2.55 -0.65
CA LEU A 56 -11.15 -3.72 -0.38
C LEU A 56 -9.97 -3.80 -1.34
N SER A 57 -10.16 -3.42 -2.61
CA SER A 57 -9.10 -3.37 -3.62
C SER A 57 -7.98 -2.42 -3.20
N ILE A 58 -8.31 -1.19 -2.81
CA ILE A 58 -7.27 -0.24 -2.37
C ILE A 58 -6.54 -0.74 -1.12
N ILE A 59 -7.25 -1.33 -0.17
CA ILE A 59 -6.64 -1.88 1.05
C ILE A 59 -5.71 -3.04 0.72
N PHE A 60 -6.15 -3.94 -0.17
CA PHE A 60 -5.36 -5.09 -0.58
C PHE A 60 -4.06 -4.67 -1.26
N GLY A 61 -4.10 -3.75 -2.23
CA GLY A 61 -2.88 -3.27 -2.87
C GLY A 61 -2.00 -2.42 -1.94
N ALA A 62 -2.59 -1.62 -1.04
CA ALA A 62 -1.83 -0.90 -0.02
C ALA A 62 -1.10 -1.84 0.95
N SER A 63 -1.69 -2.99 1.28
CA SER A 63 -1.05 -4.00 2.13
C SER A 63 0.25 -4.52 1.50
N PHE A 64 0.34 -4.60 0.17
CA PHE A 64 1.57 -5.02 -0.50
C PHE A 64 2.73 -4.05 -0.32
N ILE A 65 2.44 -2.76 -0.18
CA ILE A 65 3.46 -1.75 0.14
C ILE A 65 4.03 -2.02 1.53
N GLY A 66 3.19 -2.40 2.50
CA GLY A 66 3.62 -2.76 3.85
C GLY A 66 4.44 -4.06 3.93
N MET A 67 4.46 -4.89 2.89
CA MET A 67 5.31 -6.10 2.81
C MET A 67 6.80 -5.80 2.61
N CYS A 68 7.17 -4.53 2.43
CA CYS A 68 8.56 -4.11 2.21
C CYS A 68 9.50 -4.55 3.35
N SER A 69 10.77 -4.78 2.99
CA SER A 69 11.79 -5.17 3.95
C SER A 69 12.09 -4.06 4.96
N ILE A 70 11.88 -4.35 6.25
CA ILE A 70 12.16 -3.46 7.39
C ILE A 70 13.61 -2.97 7.40
N LYS A 71 14.56 -3.80 6.92
CA LYS A 71 15.98 -3.43 6.87
C LYS A 71 16.29 -2.34 5.85
N ARG A 72 15.43 -2.13 4.85
CA ARG A 72 15.67 -1.21 3.72
C ARG A 72 14.73 -0.01 3.72
N PHE A 73 13.50 -0.16 4.22
CA PHE A 73 12.47 0.86 4.21
C PHE A 73 12.15 1.35 5.62
N ARG A 74 11.88 2.65 5.75
CA ARG A 74 11.41 3.31 6.96
C ARG A 74 9.95 3.69 6.79
N TYR A 75 9.26 4.03 7.87
CA TYR A 75 7.88 4.52 7.85
C TYR A 75 7.64 5.66 6.85
N ILE A 76 8.56 6.63 6.75
CA ILE A 76 8.46 7.72 5.78
C ILE A 76 8.53 7.23 4.32
N ASP A 77 9.32 6.18 4.06
CA ASP A 77 9.45 5.60 2.73
C ASP A 77 8.14 4.87 2.36
N ILE A 78 7.53 4.18 3.32
CA ILE A 78 6.20 3.56 3.16
C ILE A 78 5.13 4.62 2.91
N ALA A 79 5.13 5.72 3.67
CA ALA A 79 4.16 6.80 3.49
C ALA A 79 4.21 7.41 2.08
N TRP A 80 5.42 7.67 1.56
CA TRP A 80 5.58 8.15 0.18
C TRP A 80 5.14 7.12 -0.86
N ALA A 81 5.47 5.84 -0.66
CA ALA A 81 5.05 4.78 -1.58
C ALA A 81 3.52 4.63 -1.61
N SER A 82 2.86 4.73 -0.46
CA SER A 82 1.41 4.66 -0.34
C SER A 82 0.70 5.86 -0.97
N PHE A 83 1.29 7.05 -0.87
CA PHE A 83 0.79 8.23 -1.58
C PHE A 83 0.87 8.05 -3.10
N ILE A 84 2.01 7.59 -3.62
CA ILE A 84 2.19 7.31 -5.07
C ILE A 84 1.22 6.22 -5.52
N TYR A 85 1.06 5.15 -4.74
CA TYR A 85 0.11 4.08 -5.03
C TYR A 85 -1.33 4.58 -5.11
N ALA A 86 -1.77 5.43 -4.18
CA ALA A 86 -3.11 6.01 -4.21
C ALA A 86 -3.36 6.81 -5.50
N LEU A 87 -2.35 7.57 -5.97
CA LEU A 87 -2.43 8.28 -7.24
C LEU A 87 -2.49 7.32 -8.44
N LEU A 88 -1.67 6.26 -8.44
CA LEU A 88 -1.70 5.25 -9.50
C LEU A 88 -3.03 4.48 -9.50
N PHE A 89 -3.57 4.12 -8.34
CA PHE A 89 -4.84 3.42 -8.19
C PHE A 89 -5.99 4.23 -8.80
N LEU A 90 -6.03 5.54 -8.53
CA LEU A 90 -7.05 6.44 -9.06
C LEU A 90 -7.03 6.57 -10.59
N ASN A 91 -5.86 6.51 -11.21
CA ASN A 91 -5.70 6.83 -12.64
C ASN A 91 -5.51 5.59 -13.53
N PHE A 92 -4.85 4.54 -13.03
CA PHE A 92 -4.42 3.39 -13.84
C PHE A 92 -5.26 2.13 -13.63
N LEU A 93 -5.92 1.96 -12.49
CA LEU A 93 -6.73 0.77 -12.23
C LEU A 93 -7.93 0.60 -13.18
N PRO A 94 -8.61 1.68 -13.65
CA PRO A 94 -9.68 1.55 -14.66
C PRO A 94 -9.20 0.97 -16.00
N ILE A 95 -7.88 1.04 -16.27
CA ILE A 95 -7.25 0.67 -17.54
C ILE A 95 -6.71 -0.76 -17.50
N LEU A 96 -6.41 -1.27 -16.29
CA LEU A 96 -5.76 -2.56 -16.10
C LEU A 96 -6.79 -3.68 -15.90
N LYS A 97 -6.86 -4.62 -16.85
CA LYS A 97 -7.69 -5.83 -16.72
C LYS A 97 -7.10 -6.78 -15.69
N GLY A 98 -7.88 -7.13 -14.67
CA GLY A 98 -7.49 -8.06 -13.60
C GLY A 98 -7.08 -7.34 -12.31
N MET A 99 -7.99 -7.35 -11.32
CA MET A 99 -7.85 -6.55 -10.10
C MET A 99 -6.59 -6.90 -9.29
N GLY A 100 -6.32 -8.19 -9.04
CA GLY A 100 -5.18 -8.64 -8.21
C GLY A 100 -3.81 -8.25 -8.78
N GLY A 101 -3.56 -8.57 -10.05
CA GLY A 101 -2.28 -8.31 -10.72
C GLY A 101 -2.01 -6.81 -10.91
N ALA A 102 -3.05 -6.04 -11.25
CA ALA A 102 -2.95 -4.58 -11.40
C ALA A 102 -2.57 -3.88 -10.09
N MET A 103 -3.17 -4.29 -8.97
CA MET A 103 -2.87 -3.76 -7.65
C MET A 103 -1.45 -4.10 -7.20
N GLY A 104 -1.01 -5.34 -7.43
CA GLY A 104 0.38 -5.76 -7.18
C GLY A 104 1.40 -4.95 -7.97
N LEU A 105 1.16 -4.76 -9.27
CA LEU A 105 2.04 -4.00 -10.15
C LEU A 105 2.14 -2.54 -9.72
N THR A 106 1.01 -1.89 -9.44
CA THR A 106 0.99 -0.47 -9.03
C THR A 106 1.66 -0.27 -7.66
N ALA A 107 1.47 -1.19 -6.71
CA ALA A 107 2.21 -1.18 -5.45
C ALA A 107 3.72 -1.35 -5.66
N PHE A 108 4.13 -2.30 -6.52
CA PHE A 108 5.54 -2.53 -6.85
C PHE A 108 6.20 -1.31 -7.50
N ILE A 109 5.55 -0.68 -8.48
CA ILE A 109 6.03 0.53 -9.13
C ILE A 109 6.21 1.64 -8.10
N SER A 110 5.24 1.83 -7.20
CA SER A 110 5.28 2.87 -6.18
C SER A 110 6.47 2.71 -5.23
N VAL A 111 6.68 1.50 -4.71
CA VAL A 111 7.82 1.18 -3.85
C VAL A 111 9.15 1.35 -4.59
N THR A 112 9.21 0.94 -5.85
CA THR A 112 10.42 1.03 -6.67
C THR A 112 10.83 2.48 -6.90
N ILE A 113 9.87 3.37 -7.22
CA ILE A 113 10.12 4.80 -7.37
C ILE A 113 10.74 5.37 -6.09
N VAL A 114 10.13 5.10 -4.93
CA VAL A 114 10.66 5.59 -3.64
C VAL A 114 12.06 5.03 -3.36
N HIS A 115 12.28 3.76 -3.66
CA HIS A 115 13.59 3.14 -3.46
C HIS A 115 14.68 3.79 -4.33
N LEU A 116 14.38 4.02 -5.61
CA LEU A 116 15.30 4.69 -6.53
C LEU A 116 15.60 6.13 -6.09
N MET A 117 14.58 6.90 -5.71
CA MET A 117 14.77 8.25 -5.19
C MET A 117 15.68 8.26 -3.96
N LYS A 118 15.47 7.31 -3.03
CA LYS A 118 16.30 7.15 -1.85
C LYS A 118 17.76 6.81 -2.19
N GLN A 119 17.98 5.97 -3.20
CA GLN A 119 19.32 5.58 -3.63
C GLN A 119 20.05 6.74 -4.34
N ILE A 120 19.36 7.47 -5.21
CA ILE A 120 19.90 8.66 -5.89
C ILE A 120 20.29 9.72 -4.84
N TYR A 121 19.42 9.99 -3.86
CA TYR A 121 19.71 10.94 -2.79
C TYR A 121 20.97 10.56 -2.01
N LYS A 122 21.12 9.27 -1.65
CA LYS A 122 22.33 8.78 -0.95
C LYS A 122 23.59 8.95 -1.80
N ASN A 123 23.53 8.65 -3.10
CA ASN A 123 24.67 8.80 -3.99
C ASN A 123 25.10 10.27 -4.11
N ILE A 124 24.16 11.19 -4.28
CA ILE A 124 24.46 12.63 -4.36
C ILE A 124 25.04 13.14 -3.03
N ALA A 125 24.45 12.75 -1.90
CA ALA A 125 24.95 13.14 -0.58
C ALA A 125 26.37 12.63 -0.28
N ASN A 126 26.74 11.47 -0.83
CA ASN A 126 28.09 10.93 -0.72
C ASN A 126 29.11 11.67 -1.62
N ILE A 127 28.69 12.22 -2.76
CA ILE A 127 29.57 13.02 -3.65
C ILE A 127 29.86 14.40 -3.05
N LEU A 128 28.90 14.95 -2.30
CA LEU A 128 29.00 16.28 -1.70
C LEU A 128 29.73 16.32 -0.34
N ARG A 129 30.08 15.16 0.21
CA ARG A 129 30.86 15.01 1.45
C ARG A 129 32.32 14.74 1.12
#